data_AF-A0A7J3FEB0-F1
#
_entry.id   AF-A0A7J3FEB0-F1
#
_cell.length_a   1.000
_cell.length_b   1.000
_cell.length_c   1.000
_cell.angle_alpha   90.00
_cell.angle_beta   90.00
_cell.angle_gamma   90.00
#
_symmetry.space_group_name_H-M   'P 1'
#
loop_
_entity.id
_entity.type
_entity.pdbx_description
1 polymer ?
#
loop_
_entity_poly.entity_id
_entity_poly.type
_entity_poly.pdbx_seq_one_letter_code
_entity_poly.pdbx_strand_id
1 'polypeptide(L)'
;MNPLLGLLIGAAVFWTVFSILYRRLDLKKRGVTFESAAAVLRTRRGLQAIDSFAKRHPKFLLHFGNLAVVLALICCAFVLFNLCFNLYFILIKPRVALPGASIIFPGVIPGLTVYWWLITIGVLMGVHEVSHGLLMRVHDIPTKSTGALLLGVIPGAFVEPDEKKLASAPL
;
A
#
# COMPACT_ATOMS: atom_id res chain seq x y z
N MET A 1 -23.95 -6.57 -20.01
CA MET A 1 -23.49 -5.19 -19.73
C MET A 1 -21.98 -5.15 -19.89
N ASN A 2 -21.42 -4.13 -20.56
CA ASN A 2 -19.96 -4.00 -20.67
C ASN A 2 -19.35 -3.83 -19.27
N PRO A 3 -18.45 -4.73 -18.83
CA PRO A 3 -17.87 -4.68 -17.49
C PRO A 3 -17.12 -3.36 -17.24
N LEU A 4 -16.51 -2.80 -18.29
CA LEU A 4 -15.90 -1.46 -18.30
C LEU A 4 -16.91 -0.35 -17.96
N LEU A 5 -18.12 -0.39 -18.52
CA LEU A 5 -19.15 0.61 -18.27
C LEU A 5 -19.62 0.55 -16.81
N GLY A 6 -19.79 -0.66 -16.26
CA GLY A 6 -20.15 -0.85 -14.86
C GLY A 6 -19.08 -0.31 -13.90
N LEU A 7 -17.80 -0.50 -14.23
CA LEU A 7 -16.67 0.00 -13.44
C LEU A 7 -16.59 1.53 -13.46
N LEU A 8 -16.78 2.14 -14.64
CA LEU A 8 -16.81 3.59 -14.80
C LEU A 8 -18.00 4.23 -14.04
N ILE A 9 -19.19 3.63 -14.13
CA ILE A 9 -20.37 4.10 -13.39
C ILE A 9 -20.14 3.97 -11.88
N GLY A 10 -19.58 2.84 -11.42
CA GLY A 10 -19.25 2.63 -10.01
C GLY A 10 -18.24 3.66 -9.49
N ALA A 11 -17.20 3.96 -10.27
CA ALA A 11 -16.22 4.99 -9.93
C ALA A 11 -16.86 6.39 -9.88
N ALA A 12 -17.73 6.73 -10.83
CA ALA A 12 -18.44 8.01 -10.85
C ALA A 12 -19.38 8.18 -9.64
N VAL A 13 -20.13 7.13 -9.28
CA VAL A 13 -20.98 7.11 -8.08
C VAL A 13 -20.14 7.27 -6.82
N PHE A 14 -19.04 6.52 -6.70
CA PHE A 14 -18.13 6.61 -5.56
C PHE A 14 -17.56 8.02 -5.40
N TRP A 15 -17.05 8.63 -6.47
CA TRP A 15 -16.52 10.00 -6.43
C TRP A 15 -17.59 11.04 -6.12
N THR A 16 -18.81 10.86 -6.62
CA THR A 16 -19.94 11.74 -6.31
C THR A 16 -20.27 11.68 -4.83
N VAL A 17 -20.45 10.47 -4.27
CA VAL A 17 -20.71 10.25 -2.85
C VAL A 17 -19.57 10.78 -1.98
N PHE A 18 -18.32 10.50 -2.36
CA PHE A 18 -17.14 10.98 -1.65
C PHE A 18 -17.06 12.52 -1.65
N SER A 19 -17.34 13.19 -2.77
CA SER A 19 -17.36 14.66 -2.84
C SER A 19 -18.44 15.29 -1.96
N ILE A 20 -19.59 14.60 -1.81
CA ILE A 20 -20.67 15.02 -0.91
C ILE A 20 -20.23 14.84 0.54
N LEU A 21 -19.68 13.66 0.90
CA LEU A 21 -19.14 13.42 2.23
C LEU A 21 -18.00 14.37 2.59
N TYR A 22 -17.10 14.67 1.65
CA TYR A 22 -15.97 15.59 1.84
C TYR A 22 -16.45 16.97 2.30
N ARG A 23 -17.53 17.47 1.66
CA ARG A 23 -18.15 18.74 2.02
C ARG A 23 -18.98 18.65 3.30
N ARG A 24 -19.75 17.57 3.50
CA ARG A 24 -20.65 17.39 4.66
C ARG A 24 -19.89 17.16 5.97
N LEU A 25 -18.80 16.40 5.93
CA LEU A 25 -17.98 16.05 7.09
C LEU A 25 -16.83 17.04 7.33
N ASP A 26 -16.74 18.08 6.51
CA ASP A 26 -15.69 19.10 6.53
C ASP A 26 -14.30 18.45 6.62
N LEU A 27 -14.06 17.47 5.74
CA LEU A 27 -12.85 16.64 5.79
C LEU A 27 -11.58 17.46 5.59
N LYS A 28 -11.69 18.66 4.99
CA LYS A 28 -10.62 19.66 4.92
C LYS A 28 -10.12 20.05 6.30
N LYS A 29 -11.02 20.31 7.27
CA LYS A 29 -10.65 20.60 8.67
C LYS A 29 -10.07 19.40 9.40
N ARG A 30 -10.34 18.18 8.92
CA ARG A 30 -9.80 16.92 9.46
C ARG A 30 -8.47 16.51 8.86
N GLY A 31 -7.86 17.35 8.02
CA GLY A 31 -6.54 17.11 7.42
C GLY A 31 -6.58 16.32 6.11
N VAL A 32 -7.74 16.23 5.43
CA VAL A 32 -7.85 15.65 4.09
C VAL A 32 -7.58 16.71 3.04
N THR A 33 -6.45 16.58 2.35
CA THR A 33 -6.02 17.42 1.25
C THR A 33 -6.11 16.66 -0.06
N PHE A 34 -6.50 17.34 -1.14
CA PHE A 34 -6.41 16.78 -2.48
C PHE A 34 -5.05 17.16 -3.07
N GLU A 35 -4.22 16.15 -3.33
CA GLU A 35 -2.97 16.32 -4.05
C GLU A 35 -3.10 15.57 -5.37
N SER A 36 -3.17 16.32 -6.46
CA SER A 36 -3.36 15.78 -7.82
C SER A 36 -4.59 14.85 -7.91
N ALA A 37 -4.40 13.59 -8.29
CA ALA A 37 -5.43 12.56 -8.42
C ALA A 37 -5.72 11.78 -7.12
N ALA A 38 -5.13 12.18 -5.98
CA ALA A 38 -5.25 11.48 -4.71
C ALA A 38 -5.85 12.35 -3.60
N ALA A 39 -6.72 11.75 -2.79
CA ALA A 39 -7.14 12.33 -1.52
C ALA A 39 -6.21 11.81 -0.41
N VAL A 40 -5.50 12.71 0.26
CA VAL A 40 -4.50 12.38 1.28
C VAL A 40 -5.01 12.84 2.64
N LEU A 41 -5.15 11.92 3.59
CA LEU A 41 -5.44 12.20 4.99
C LEU A 41 -4.15 12.15 5.78
N ARG A 42 -3.67 13.31 6.23
CA ARG A 42 -2.51 13.40 7.14
C ARG A 42 -2.96 13.37 8.59
N THR A 43 -2.33 12.53 9.39
CA THR A 43 -2.55 12.42 10.82
C THR A 43 -1.24 12.25 11.58
N ARG A 44 -1.25 12.65 12.85
CA ARG A 44 -0.17 12.33 13.80
C ARG A 44 -0.54 11.21 14.76
N ARG A 45 -1.76 10.66 14.62
CA ARG A 45 -2.25 9.57 15.46
C ARG A 45 -1.47 8.29 15.15
N GLY A 46 -1.08 7.57 16.20
CA GLY A 46 -0.30 6.34 16.07
C GLY A 46 1.22 6.55 16.04
N LEU A 47 1.73 7.76 15.77
CA LEU A 47 3.18 8.04 15.81
C LEU A 47 3.80 7.72 17.17
N GLN A 48 3.12 8.06 18.27
CA GLN A 48 3.58 7.74 19.62
C GLN A 48 3.59 6.23 19.90
N ALA A 49 2.64 5.48 19.33
CA ALA A 49 2.61 4.02 19.47
C ALA A 49 3.78 3.38 18.72
N ILE A 50 4.04 3.84 17.49
CA ILE A 50 5.22 3.44 16.70
C ILE A 50 6.50 3.76 17.47
N ASP A 51 6.64 4.98 18.01
CA ASP A 51 7.83 5.41 18.75
C ASP A 51 8.05 4.57 20.02
N SER A 52 6.98 4.32 20.78
CA SER A 52 7.04 3.53 22.01
C SER A 52 7.41 2.08 21.73
N PHE A 53 6.81 1.48 20.69
CA PHE A 53 7.08 0.10 20.32
C PHE A 53 8.51 -0.08 19.77
N ALA A 54 8.95 0.85 18.92
CA ALA A 54 10.31 0.85 18.37
C ALA A 54 11.37 0.96 19.46
N LYS A 55 11.18 1.87 20.43
CA LYS A 55 12.08 2.04 21.58
C LYS A 55 12.08 0.84 22.52
N ARG A 56 10.95 0.15 22.67
CA ARG A 56 10.84 -1.02 23.55
C ARG A 56 11.50 -2.26 22.98
N HIS A 57 11.48 -2.44 21.66
CA HIS A 57 11.92 -3.67 21.00
C HIS A 57 12.89 -3.45 19.82
N PRO A 58 13.95 -2.62 19.94
CA PRO A 58 14.81 -2.25 18.81
C PRO A 58 15.56 -3.45 18.21
N LYS A 59 16.09 -4.34 19.07
CA LYS A 59 16.81 -5.54 18.61
C LYS A 59 15.89 -6.48 17.81
N PHE A 60 14.67 -6.73 18.30
CA PHE A 60 13.71 -7.57 17.60
C PHE A 60 13.38 -7.00 16.21
N LEU A 61 13.12 -5.70 16.14
CA LEU A 61 12.79 -5.03 14.88
C LEU A 61 13.94 -5.07 13.87
N LEU A 62 15.20 -4.92 14.31
CA LEU A 62 16.37 -5.06 13.42
C LEU A 62 16.48 -6.47 12.84
N HIS A 63 16.33 -7.51 13.66
CA HIS A 63 16.42 -8.89 13.18
C HIS A 63 15.25 -9.22 12.25
N PHE A 64 14.04 -8.80 12.62
CA PHE A 64 12.86 -8.96 11.80
C PHE A 64 12.99 -8.24 10.45
N GLY A 65 13.45 -6.98 10.46
CA GLY A 65 13.69 -6.19 9.25
C GLY A 65 14.74 -6.80 8.33
N ASN A 66 15.90 -7.20 8.88
CA ASN A 66 16.95 -7.85 8.10
C ASN A 66 16.47 -9.17 7.48
N LEU A 67 15.76 -9.99 8.25
CA LEU A 67 15.16 -11.23 7.73
C LEU A 67 14.13 -10.94 6.64
N ALA A 68 13.26 -9.95 6.85
CA ALA A 68 12.25 -9.54 5.88
C ALA A 68 12.88 -9.05 4.57
N VAL A 69 13.98 -8.29 4.63
CA VAL A 69 14.73 -7.85 3.44
C VAL A 69 15.32 -9.04 2.69
N VAL A 70 15.96 -9.98 3.39
CA VAL A 70 16.52 -11.19 2.75
C VAL A 70 15.41 -12.01 2.09
N LEU A 71 14.30 -12.24 2.79
CA LEU A 71 13.15 -12.96 2.23
C LEU A 71 12.54 -12.22 1.03
N ALA A 72 12.43 -10.89 1.10
CA ALA A 72 11.93 -10.07 -0.01
C ALA A 72 12.82 -10.21 -1.25
N LEU A 73 14.15 -10.18 -1.08
CA LEU A 73 15.09 -10.38 -2.19
C LEU A 73 14.95 -11.78 -2.81
N ILE A 74 14.79 -12.83 -1.99
CA ILE A 74 14.55 -14.21 -2.46
C ILE A 74 13.23 -14.28 -3.23
N CYS A 75 12.15 -13.70 -2.71
CA CYS A 75 10.85 -13.66 -3.36
C CYS A 75 10.90 -12.88 -4.68
N CYS A 76 11.60 -11.74 -4.73
CA CYS A 76 11.81 -10.98 -5.96
C CYS A 76 12.52 -11.81 -7.02
N ALA A 77 13.61 -12.50 -6.66
CA ALA A 77 14.32 -13.39 -7.57
C ALA A 77 13.43 -14.55 -8.06
N PHE A 78 12.65 -15.16 -7.17
CA PHE A 78 11.71 -16.21 -7.50
C PHE A 78 10.60 -15.75 -8.47
N VAL A 79 9.99 -14.59 -8.21
CA VAL A 79 8.96 -14.03 -9.09
C VAL A 79 9.55 -13.68 -10.46
N LEU A 80 10.74 -13.06 -10.48
CA LEU A 80 11.43 -12.74 -11.73
C LEU A 80 11.74 -14.00 -12.54
N PHE A 81 12.24 -15.06 -11.89
CA PHE A 81 12.48 -16.35 -12.52
C PHE A 81 11.19 -16.92 -13.15
N ASN A 82 10.08 -16.91 -12.40
CA ASN A 82 8.79 -17.40 -12.91
C ASN A 82 8.27 -16.56 -14.08
N LEU A 83 8.44 -15.23 -14.05
CA LEU A 83 8.05 -14.36 -15.15
C LEU A 83 8.86 -14.65 -16.41
N CYS A 84 10.19 -14.79 -16.30
CA CYS A 84 11.06 -15.17 -17.42
C CYS A 84 10.72 -16.55 -17.98
N PHE A 85 10.45 -17.52 -17.09
CA PHE A 85 10.09 -18.87 -17.48
C PHE A 85 8.73 -18.94 -18.17
N ASN A 86 7.74 -18.18 -17.68
CA ASN A 86 6.44 -18.08 -18.34
C ASN A 86 6.57 -17.37 -19.70
N LEU A 87 7.38 -16.31 -19.80
CA LEU A 87 7.67 -15.65 -21.08
C LEU A 87 8.23 -16.64 -22.12
N TYR A 88 9.15 -17.52 -21.73
CA TYR A 88 9.66 -18.58 -22.60
C TYR A 88 8.52 -19.49 -23.14
N PHE A 89 7.61 -19.93 -22.27
CA PHE A 89 6.47 -20.76 -22.70
C PHE A 89 5.49 -20.02 -23.60
N ILE A 90 5.21 -18.76 -23.32
CA ILE A 90 4.34 -17.92 -24.16
C ILE A 90 4.90 -17.86 -25.59
N LEU A 91 6.22 -17.71 -25.73
CA LEU A 91 6.87 -17.58 -27.04
C LEU A 91 6.98 -18.90 -27.82
N ILE A 92 7.20 -20.03 -27.14
CA ILE A 92 7.53 -21.30 -27.83
C ILE A 92 6.38 -22.31 -27.80
N LYS A 93 5.63 -22.38 -26.69
CA LYS A 93 4.50 -23.31 -26.51
C LYS A 93 3.32 -22.60 -25.85
N PRO A 94 2.63 -21.70 -26.54
CA PRO A 94 1.56 -20.89 -25.95
C PRO A 94 0.40 -21.73 -25.39
N ARG A 95 0.22 -22.98 -25.85
CA ARG A 95 -0.82 -23.89 -25.35
C ARG A 95 -0.59 -24.39 -23.92
N VAL A 96 0.63 -24.33 -23.40
CA VAL A 96 0.96 -24.75 -22.01
C VAL A 96 1.36 -23.58 -21.12
N ALA A 97 1.32 -22.35 -21.65
CA ALA A 97 1.61 -21.16 -20.86
C ALA A 97 0.52 -20.93 -19.81
N LEU A 98 0.91 -20.67 -18.57
CA LEU A 98 -0.02 -20.31 -17.51
C LEU A 98 -0.50 -18.86 -17.72
N PRO A 99 -1.74 -18.54 -17.32
CA PRO A 99 -2.21 -17.16 -17.26
C PRO A 99 -1.18 -16.30 -16.50
N GLY A 100 -0.78 -15.17 -17.08
CA GLY A 100 0.20 -14.27 -16.49
C GLY A 100 -0.26 -13.63 -15.18
N ALA A 101 0.58 -12.75 -14.62
CA ALA A 101 0.24 -12.00 -13.42
C ALA A 101 -1.09 -11.24 -13.61
N SER A 102 -2.05 -11.51 -12.73
CA SER A 102 -3.38 -10.88 -12.77
C SER A 102 -3.46 -9.76 -11.75
N ILE A 103 -4.14 -8.67 -12.12
CA ILE A 103 -4.35 -7.56 -11.20
C ILE A 103 -5.36 -7.99 -10.13
N ILE A 104 -5.02 -7.76 -8.87
CA ILE A 104 -5.86 -8.09 -7.72
C ILE A 104 -6.95 -7.02 -7.57
N PHE A 105 -8.01 -7.13 -8.39
CA PHE A 105 -9.23 -6.32 -8.26
C PHE A 105 -10.43 -7.19 -7.89
N PRO A 106 -11.45 -6.62 -7.20
CA PRO A 106 -12.69 -7.32 -6.91
C PRO A 106 -13.33 -7.86 -8.20
N GLY A 107 -13.76 -9.11 -8.18
CA GLY A 107 -14.38 -9.76 -9.34
C GLY A 107 -13.40 -10.30 -10.40
N VAL A 108 -12.11 -10.00 -10.32
CA VAL A 108 -11.07 -10.67 -11.15
C VAL A 108 -10.71 -12.02 -10.54
N ILE A 109 -10.64 -12.09 -9.21
CA ILE A 109 -10.35 -13.32 -8.46
C ILE A 109 -11.67 -13.89 -7.93
N PRO A 110 -12.03 -15.15 -8.25
CA PRO A 110 -13.23 -15.79 -7.71
C PRO A 110 -13.26 -15.73 -6.19
N GLY A 111 -14.38 -15.27 -5.62
CA GLY A 111 -14.55 -15.12 -4.17
C GLY A 111 -14.04 -13.80 -3.57
N LEU A 112 -13.30 -12.98 -4.32
CA LEU A 112 -12.82 -11.68 -3.85
C LEU A 112 -13.88 -10.59 -4.08
N THR A 113 -14.77 -10.43 -3.10
CA THR A 113 -15.77 -9.33 -3.09
C THR A 113 -15.10 -7.99 -2.78
N VAL A 114 -15.78 -6.88 -3.11
CA VAL A 114 -15.29 -5.51 -2.83
C VAL A 114 -14.99 -5.31 -1.33
N TYR A 115 -15.85 -5.85 -0.46
CA TYR A 115 -15.68 -5.75 0.99
C TYR A 115 -14.40 -6.45 1.46
N TRP A 116 -14.21 -7.70 1.06
CA TRP A 116 -13.01 -8.47 1.40
C TRP A 116 -11.75 -7.84 0.82
N TRP A 117 -11.81 -7.37 -0.43
CA TRP A 117 -10.70 -6.66 -1.06
C TRP A 117 -10.28 -5.42 -0.28
N LEU A 118 -11.23 -4.57 0.13
CA LEU A 118 -10.95 -3.34 0.90
C LEU A 118 -10.32 -3.66 2.26
N ILE A 119 -10.77 -4.72 2.94
CA ILE A 119 -10.16 -5.16 4.20
C ILE A 119 -8.74 -5.66 3.97
N THR A 120 -8.54 -6.53 2.98
CA THR A 120 -7.22 -7.11 2.70
C THR A 120 -6.21 -6.04 2.37
N ILE A 121 -6.53 -5.12 1.45
CA ILE A 121 -5.61 -4.04 1.08
C ILE A 121 -5.39 -3.06 2.24
N GLY A 122 -6.43 -2.79 3.04
CA GLY A 122 -6.32 -1.91 4.20
C GLY A 122 -5.39 -2.49 5.28
N VAL A 123 -5.52 -3.78 5.58
CA VAL A 123 -4.63 -4.50 6.50
C VAL A 123 -3.21 -4.59 5.92
N LEU A 124 -3.08 -4.97 4.66
CA LEU A 124 -1.79 -5.08 3.97
C LEU A 124 -1.02 -3.75 4.04
N MET A 125 -1.64 -2.67 3.58
CA MET A 125 -1.04 -1.33 3.59
C MET A 125 -0.78 -0.85 5.02
N GLY A 126 -1.71 -1.09 5.95
CA GLY A 126 -1.54 -0.72 7.35
C GLY A 126 -0.31 -1.37 7.98
N VAL A 127 -0.17 -2.70 7.84
CA VAL A 127 0.98 -3.44 8.38
C VAL A 127 2.27 -3.05 7.65
N HIS A 128 2.24 -2.91 6.33
CA HIS A 128 3.39 -2.53 5.53
C HIS A 128 3.98 -1.18 5.95
N GLU A 129 3.14 -0.16 5.98
CA GLU A 129 3.53 1.22 6.30
C GLU A 129 3.93 1.37 7.77
N VAL A 130 3.23 0.70 8.69
CA VAL A 130 3.64 0.66 10.10
C VAL A 130 5.00 0.00 10.25
N SER A 131 5.30 -1.05 9.49
CA SER A 131 6.60 -1.72 9.53
C SER A 131 7.74 -0.80 9.07
N HIS A 132 7.52 -0.03 7.99
CA HIS A 132 8.44 1.04 7.59
C HIS A 132 8.61 2.08 8.70
N GLY A 133 7.50 2.52 9.30
CA GLY A 133 7.49 3.42 10.46
C GLY A 133 8.35 2.92 11.62
N LEU A 134 8.20 1.65 11.98
CA LEU A 134 8.95 1.02 13.07
C LEU A 134 10.44 0.95 12.76
N LEU A 135 10.82 0.49 11.57
CA LEU A 135 12.23 0.39 11.19
C LEU A 135 12.90 1.77 11.08
N MET A 136 12.21 2.77 10.53
CA MET A 136 12.71 4.15 10.51
C MET A 136 13.05 4.66 11.92
N ARG A 137 12.20 4.38 12.92
CA ARG A 137 12.48 4.76 14.32
C ARG A 137 13.67 4.05 14.92
N VAL A 138 13.92 2.80 14.54
CA VAL A 138 15.09 2.05 15.01
C VAL A 138 16.39 2.57 14.38
N HIS A 139 16.32 3.14 13.18
CA HIS A 139 17.43 3.81 12.51
C HIS A 139 17.51 5.32 12.79
N ASP A 140 16.84 5.82 13.85
CA ASP A 140 16.83 7.24 14.26
C ASP A 140 16.32 8.23 13.19
N ILE A 141 15.54 7.72 12.22
CA ILE A 141 14.85 8.50 11.19
C ILE A 141 13.45 8.88 11.71
N PRO A 142 13.21 10.16 12.04
CA PRO A 142 11.91 10.59 12.54
C PRO A 142 10.88 10.58 11.41
N THR A 143 9.65 10.23 11.77
CA THR A 143 8.50 10.25 10.86
C THR A 143 7.61 11.45 11.19
N LYS A 144 7.37 12.32 10.21
CA LYS A 144 6.66 13.61 10.38
C LYS A 144 5.16 13.45 10.49
N SER A 145 4.60 12.56 9.67
CA SER A 145 3.18 12.25 9.65
C SER A 145 2.95 10.80 9.24
N THR A 146 1.76 10.30 9.54
CA THR A 146 1.23 9.05 8.99
C THR A 146 -0.11 9.36 8.34
N GLY A 147 -0.64 8.46 7.54
CA GLY A 147 -1.90 8.74 6.90
C GLY A 147 -2.47 7.64 6.06
N ALA A 148 -3.65 7.93 5.55
CA ALA A 148 -4.30 7.17 4.50
C ALA A 148 -4.30 8.01 3.22
N LEU A 149 -4.11 7.38 2.08
CA LEU A 149 -4.30 8.01 0.78
C LEU A 149 -5.34 7.23 -0.01
N LEU A 150 -6.03 7.90 -0.91
CA LEU A 150 -6.99 7.28 -1.80
C LEU A 150 -6.66 7.73 -3.22
N LEU A 151 -6.10 6.83 -4.02
CA LEU A 151 -5.74 7.08 -5.42
C LEU A 151 -6.86 6.53 -6.31
N GLY A 152 -7.70 7.41 -6.84
CA GLY A 152 -8.92 6.97 -7.52
C GLY A 152 -9.86 6.24 -6.54
N VAL A 153 -9.93 4.91 -6.66
CA VAL A 153 -10.69 4.01 -5.77
C VAL A 153 -9.79 3.11 -4.93
N ILE A 154 -8.47 3.22 -5.09
CA ILE A 154 -7.49 2.35 -4.43
C ILE A 154 -7.10 2.98 -3.10
N PRO A 155 -7.46 2.38 -1.96
CA PRO A 155 -7.00 2.84 -0.66
C PRO A 155 -5.51 2.50 -0.49
N GLY A 156 -4.79 3.41 0.15
CA GLY A 156 -3.40 3.26 0.54
C GLY A 156 -3.18 3.86 1.92
N ALA A 157 -2.02 3.57 2.48
CA ALA A 157 -1.51 4.21 3.69
C ALA A 157 -0.11 4.76 3.40
N PHE A 158 0.38 5.64 4.25
CA PHE A 158 1.76 6.10 4.18
C PHE A 158 2.30 6.47 5.56
N VAL A 159 3.62 6.35 5.70
CA VAL A 159 4.39 6.99 6.77
C VAL A 159 5.42 7.92 6.15
N GLU A 160 5.35 9.21 6.49
CA GLU A 160 6.20 10.24 5.91
C GLU A 160 7.52 10.38 6.68
N PRO A 161 8.67 10.04 6.09
CA PRO A 161 9.99 10.23 6.70
C PRO A 161 10.39 11.72 6.74
N ASP A 162 11.32 12.07 7.63
CA ASP A 162 12.08 13.29 7.47
C ASP A 162 13.12 13.13 6.35
N GLU A 163 12.81 13.69 5.18
CA GLU A 163 13.66 13.64 3.99
C GLU A 163 15.11 14.08 4.23
N LYS A 164 15.35 15.09 5.08
CA LYS A 164 16.71 15.57 5.35
C LYS A 164 17.52 14.52 6.10
N LYS A 165 16.89 13.91 7.11
CA LYS A 165 17.53 12.83 7.88
C LYS A 165 17.71 11.58 7.03
N LEU A 166 16.71 11.22 6.24
CA LEU A 166 16.76 10.07 5.35
C LEU A 166 17.88 10.21 4.32
N ALA A 167 18.04 11.39 3.71
CA ALA A 167 19.11 11.66 2.76
C ALA A 167 20.51 11.65 3.39
N SER A 168 20.62 11.97 4.68
CA SER A 168 21.88 11.93 5.44
C SER A 168 22.17 10.58 6.09
N ALA A 169 21.26 9.62 6.01
CA ALA A 169 21.43 8.32 6.64
C ALA A 169 22.52 7.52 5.91
N PRO A 170 23.41 6.83 6.65
CA PRO A 170 24.39 5.93 6.04
C PRO A 170 23.67 4.77 5.34
N LEU A 171 24.22 4.34 4.20
CA LEU A 171 23.79 3.15 3.46
C LEU A 171 24.10 1.85 4.23
#